data_AF-A0AAW1QMY7-F1
#
_entry.id   AF-A0AAW1QMY7-F1
#
_cell.length_a   1.000
_cell.length_b   1.000
_cell.length_c   1.000
_cell.angle_alpha   90.00
_cell.angle_beta   90.00
_cell.angle_gamma   90.00
#
_symmetry.space_group_name_H-M   'P 1'
#
loop_
_entity.id
_entity.type
_entity.pdbx_description
1 polymer ?
#
loop_
_entity_poly.entity_id
_entity_poly.type
_entity_poly.pdbx_seq_one_letter_code
_entity_poly.pdbx_strand_id
1 'polypeptide(L)'
;MTSLPAATEHFLTSLEKAEADLKAVARRFEEEFQERCGGVAVNPLSILQRIKKLERELPQVREECCAVLEAKQALVDAAHRGLAGNHAAVVQLQGRAGLPPGDDAALRDFAGAVAEWSRVVGALGSGTSECNAPNSGSLNRALVDSVFGEA
;
A
#
# COMPACT_ATOMS: atom_id res chain seq x y z
N MET A 1 8.61 -55.16 -45.49
CA MET A 1 8.26 -53.84 -46.06
C MET A 1 6.79 -53.61 -45.77
N THR A 2 6.45 -52.87 -44.71
CA THR A 2 5.06 -52.45 -44.48
C THR A 2 4.70 -51.47 -45.59
N SER A 3 3.58 -51.71 -46.28
CA SER A 3 3.14 -50.87 -47.38
C SER A 3 2.83 -49.46 -46.86
N LEU A 4 3.16 -48.44 -47.64
CA LEU A 4 2.84 -47.03 -47.37
C LEU A 4 1.40 -46.81 -46.83
N PRO A 5 0.34 -47.45 -47.39
CA PRO A 5 -1.02 -47.35 -46.84
C PRO A 5 -1.17 -47.87 -45.40
N ALA A 6 -0.50 -48.96 -45.02
CA ALA A 6 -0.56 -49.48 -43.66
C ALA A 6 0.15 -48.55 -42.65
N ALA A 7 1.21 -47.86 -43.07
CA ALA A 7 1.88 -46.86 -42.25
C ALA A 7 1.02 -45.60 -42.05
N THR A 8 0.28 -45.17 -43.08
CA THR A 8 -0.66 -44.04 -42.98
C THR A 8 -1.87 -44.37 -42.12
N GLU A 9 -2.43 -45.58 -42.21
CA GLU A 9 -3.53 -46.02 -41.34
C GLU A 9 -3.10 -46.10 -39.87
N HIS A 10 -1.89 -46.61 -39.60
CA HIS A 10 -1.34 -46.62 -38.25
C HIS A 10 -1.10 -45.20 -37.70
N PHE A 11 -0.70 -44.25 -38.56
CA PHE A 11 -0.55 -42.86 -38.17
C PHE A 11 -1.89 -42.18 -37.85
N LEU A 12 -2.92 -42.41 -38.68
CA LEU A 12 -4.26 -41.87 -38.47
C LEU A 12 -4.89 -42.39 -37.18
N THR A 13 -4.80 -43.70 -36.95
CA THR A 13 -5.28 -44.31 -35.70
C THR A 13 -4.52 -43.80 -34.47
N SER A 14 -3.22 -43.50 -34.59
CA SER A 14 -2.46 -42.86 -33.51
C SER A 14 -2.92 -41.43 -33.25
N LEU A 15 -3.28 -40.67 -34.28
CA LEU A 15 -3.82 -39.32 -34.13
C LEU A 15 -5.21 -39.33 -33.50
N GLU A 16 -6.09 -40.23 -33.94
CA GLU A 16 -7.43 -40.41 -33.36
C GLU A 16 -7.34 -40.79 -31.88
N LYS A 17 -6.39 -41.67 -31.53
CA LYS A 17 -6.12 -42.02 -30.14
C LYS A 17 -5.62 -40.82 -29.35
N ALA A 18 -4.67 -40.05 -29.89
CA ALA A 18 -4.16 -38.85 -29.22
C ALA A 18 -5.27 -37.80 -29.01
N GLU A 19 -6.18 -37.65 -29.98
CA GLU A 19 -7.35 -36.77 -29.86
C GLU A 19 -8.31 -37.25 -28.76
N ALA A 20 -8.60 -38.56 -28.71
CA ALA A 20 -9.43 -39.15 -27.67
C ALA A 20 -8.81 -38.97 -26.27
N ASP A 21 -7.50 -39.19 -26.16
CA ASP A 21 -6.75 -39.01 -24.92
C ASP A 21 -6.77 -37.53 -24.46
N LEU A 22 -6.55 -36.58 -25.38
CA LEU A 22 -6.65 -35.14 -25.09
C LEU A 22 -8.05 -34.73 -24.63
N LYS A 23 -9.11 -35.25 -25.26
CA LYS A 23 -10.50 -35.01 -24.83
C LYS A 23 -10.76 -35.57 -23.44
N ALA A 24 -10.24 -36.76 -23.12
CA ALA A 24 -10.38 -37.37 -21.81
C ALA A 24 -9.68 -36.54 -20.72
N VAL A 25 -8.47 -36.04 -21.02
CA VAL A 25 -7.72 -35.14 -20.13
C VAL A 25 -8.48 -33.82 -19.92
N ALA A 26 -8.99 -33.21 -20.99
CA ALA A 26 -9.78 -31.97 -20.90
C ALA A 26 -11.03 -32.15 -20.03
N ARG A 27 -11.76 -33.27 -20.20
CA ARG A 27 -12.94 -33.58 -19.37
C ARG A 27 -12.56 -33.72 -17.90
N ARG A 28 -11.46 -34.44 -17.59
CA ARG A 28 -10.98 -34.58 -16.21
C ARG A 28 -10.61 -33.24 -15.58
N PHE A 29 -9.97 -32.35 -16.33
CA PHE A 29 -9.67 -31.00 -15.80
C PHE A 29 -10.93 -30.21 -15.49
N GLU A 30 -11.97 -30.29 -16.33
CA GLU A 30 -13.24 -29.63 -16.07
C GLU A 30 -13.94 -30.20 -14.83
N GLU A 31 -13.97 -31.53 -14.68
CA GLU A 31 -14.50 -32.21 -13.49
C GLU A 31 -13.76 -31.76 -12.22
N GLU A 32 -12.42 -31.81 -12.23
CA GLU A 32 -11.59 -31.36 -11.08
C GLU A 32 -11.75 -29.86 -10.79
N PHE A 33 -11.90 -29.03 -11.82
CA PHE A 33 -12.13 -27.59 -11.66
C PHE A 33 -13.49 -27.33 -11.02
N GLN A 34 -14.55 -28.02 -11.45
CA GLN A 34 -15.87 -27.89 -10.84
C GLN A 34 -15.91 -28.43 -9.41
N GLU A 35 -15.22 -29.53 -9.11
CA GLU A 35 -15.14 -30.07 -7.75
C GLU A 35 -14.38 -29.12 -6.80
N ARG A 36 -13.25 -28.56 -7.24
CA ARG A 36 -12.39 -27.70 -6.40
C ARG A 36 -12.85 -26.25 -6.34
N CYS A 37 -13.36 -25.72 -7.45
CA CYS A 37 -13.72 -24.31 -7.59
C CYS A 37 -15.23 -24.08 -7.66
N GLY A 38 -16.06 -25.09 -7.91
CA GLY A 38 -17.52 -24.93 -8.01
C GLY A 38 -18.21 -24.60 -6.68
N GLY A 39 -17.61 -24.95 -5.54
CA GLY A 39 -18.11 -24.57 -4.21
C GLY A 39 -17.69 -23.16 -3.76
N VAL A 40 -16.73 -22.55 -4.45
CA VAL A 40 -16.20 -21.23 -4.10
C VAL A 40 -16.62 -20.26 -5.20
N ALA A 41 -17.57 -19.37 -4.90
CA ALA A 41 -18.08 -18.35 -5.83
C ALA A 41 -17.05 -17.25 -6.17
N VAL A 42 -15.77 -17.59 -6.25
CA VAL A 42 -14.68 -16.65 -6.49
C VAL A 42 -13.98 -17.04 -7.78
N ASN A 43 -14.23 -16.23 -8.82
CA ASN A 43 -13.63 -16.41 -10.13
C ASN A 43 -12.14 -15.98 -10.07
N PRO A 44 -11.17 -16.88 -10.37
CA PRO A 44 -9.74 -16.54 -10.33
C PRO A 44 -9.37 -15.39 -11.28
N LEU A 45 -10.05 -15.23 -12.41
CA LEU A 45 -9.84 -14.09 -13.32
C LEU A 45 -10.28 -12.77 -12.68
N SER A 46 -11.35 -12.79 -11.88
CA SER A 46 -11.81 -11.59 -11.16
C SER A 46 -10.81 -11.17 -10.08
N ILE A 47 -10.17 -12.12 -9.41
CA ILE A 47 -9.09 -11.84 -8.46
C ILE A 47 -7.91 -11.20 -9.19
N LEU A 48 -7.45 -11.78 -10.30
CA LEU A 48 -6.35 -11.22 -11.08
C LEU A 48 -6.65 -9.80 -11.59
N GLN A 49 -7.88 -9.54 -12.03
CA GLN A 49 -8.30 -8.19 -12.42
C GLN A 49 -8.25 -7.21 -11.25
N ARG A 50 -8.70 -7.61 -10.05
CA ARG A 50 -8.64 -6.79 -8.84
C ARG A 50 -7.20 -6.53 -8.41
N ILE A 51 -6.33 -7.53 -8.48
CA ILE A 51 -4.90 -7.36 -8.20
C ILE A 51 -4.29 -6.33 -9.14
N LYS A 52 -4.47 -6.48 -10.46
CA LYS A 52 -3.96 -5.52 -11.46
C LYS A 52 -4.53 -4.11 -11.30
N LYS A 53 -5.76 -3.99 -10.80
CA LYS A 53 -6.36 -2.70 -10.47
C LYS A 53 -5.66 -2.08 -9.27
N LEU A 54 -5.49 -2.84 -8.18
CA LEU A 54 -4.79 -2.38 -6.98
C LEU A 54 -3.33 -2.01 -7.25
N GLU A 55 -2.61 -2.79 -8.06
CA GLU A 55 -1.23 -2.49 -8.46
C GLU A 55 -1.11 -1.14 -9.19
N ARG A 56 -2.16 -0.70 -9.87
CA ARG A 56 -2.20 0.59 -10.58
C ARG A 56 -2.60 1.75 -9.66
N GLU A 57 -3.55 1.51 -8.75
CA GLU A 57 -4.12 2.55 -7.89
C GLU A 57 -3.24 2.83 -6.66
N LEU A 58 -2.57 1.81 -6.11
CA LEU A 58 -1.72 1.95 -4.91
C LEU A 58 -0.58 2.98 -5.08
N PRO A 59 0.18 3.00 -6.19
CA PRO A 59 1.23 3.99 -6.39
C PRO A 59 0.68 5.43 -6.39
N GLN A 60 -0.46 5.63 -7.03
CA GLN A 60 -1.11 6.95 -7.10
C GLN A 60 -1.54 7.41 -5.70
N VAL A 61 -2.24 6.56 -4.95
CA VAL A 61 -2.67 6.88 -3.58
C VAL A 61 -1.46 7.13 -2.68
N ARG A 62 -0.37 6.37 -2.85
CA ARG A 62 0.89 6.60 -2.11
C ARG A 62 1.45 7.99 -2.39
N GLU A 63 1.52 8.38 -3.66
CA GLU A 63 2.03 9.70 -4.06
C GLU A 63 1.16 10.84 -3.50
N GLU A 64 -0.17 10.70 -3.56
CA GLU A 64 -1.12 11.64 -2.97
C GLU A 64 -0.93 11.75 -1.45
N CYS A 65 -0.77 10.63 -0.73
CA CYS A 65 -0.49 10.65 0.70
C CYS A 65 0.85 11.32 1.03
N CYS A 66 1.91 11.06 0.25
CA CYS A 66 3.20 11.73 0.42
C CYS A 66 3.06 13.25 0.24
N ALA A 67 2.38 13.70 -0.81
CA ALA A 67 2.16 15.13 -1.07
C ALA A 67 1.37 15.81 0.08
N VAL A 68 0.36 15.14 0.63
CA VAL A 68 -0.40 15.64 1.78
C VAL A 68 0.47 15.73 3.03
N LEU A 69 1.33 14.73 3.29
CA LEU A 69 2.26 14.74 4.42
C LEU A 69 3.28 15.88 4.30
N GLU A 70 3.83 16.11 3.11
CA GLU A 70 4.74 17.22 2.83
C GLU A 70 4.05 18.58 3.05
N ALA A 71 2.84 18.75 2.52
CA ALA A 71 2.06 19.97 2.70
C ALA A 71 1.75 20.24 4.18
N LYS A 72 1.40 19.19 4.94
CA LYS A 72 1.19 19.29 6.39
C LYS A 72 2.47 19.69 7.10
N GLN A 73 3.62 19.09 6.76
CA GLN A 73 4.89 19.43 7.38
C GLN A 73 5.28 20.88 7.11
N ALA A 74 5.10 21.37 5.89
CA ALA A 74 5.34 22.76 5.55
C ALA A 74 4.48 23.73 6.37
N LEU A 75 3.21 23.38 6.62
CA LEU A 75 2.31 24.17 7.46
C LEU A 75 2.75 24.16 8.93
N VAL A 76 3.13 23.00 9.47
CA VAL A 76 3.65 22.86 10.83
C VAL A 76 4.91 23.73 11.01
N ASP A 77 5.84 23.67 10.07
CA ASP A 77 7.06 24.46 10.10
C ASP A 77 6.78 25.97 10.02
N ALA A 78 5.81 26.38 9.19
CA ALA A 78 5.38 27.77 9.08
C ALA A 78 4.73 28.27 10.37
N ALA A 79 3.84 27.48 10.97
CA ALA A 79 3.21 27.80 12.25
C ALA A 79 4.24 27.91 13.38
N HIS A 80 5.21 27.00 13.43
CA HIS A 80 6.28 27.02 14.42
C HIS A 80 7.17 28.26 14.28
N ARG A 81 7.62 28.58 13.05
CA ARG A 81 8.41 29.80 12.80
C ARG A 81 7.63 31.07 13.14
N GLY A 82 6.36 31.15 12.73
CA GLY A 82 5.50 32.30 13.00
C GLY A 82 5.27 32.51 14.49
N LEU A 83 4.96 31.43 15.22
CA LEU A 83 4.72 31.49 16.66
C LEU A 83 6.00 31.87 17.43
N ALA A 84 7.15 31.28 17.08
CA ALA A 84 8.43 31.65 17.69
C ALA A 84 8.79 33.12 17.44
N GLY A 85 8.57 33.62 16.22
CA GLY A 85 8.78 35.03 15.88
C GLY A 85 7.86 35.98 16.65
N ASN A 86 6.57 35.63 16.76
CA ASN A 86 5.59 36.41 17.52
C ASN A 86 5.91 36.43 19.01
N HIS A 87 6.29 35.28 19.58
CA HIS A 87 6.71 35.17 20.97
C HIS A 87 7.92 36.06 21.27
N ALA A 88 8.96 36.00 20.44
CA ALA A 88 10.14 36.85 20.59
C ALA A 88 9.80 38.35 20.57
N ALA A 89 8.88 38.77 19.70
CA ALA A 89 8.42 40.16 19.65
C ALA A 89 7.67 40.57 20.93
N VAL A 90 6.79 39.71 21.44
CA VAL A 90 6.05 39.94 22.69
C VAL A 90 7.00 40.07 23.88
N VAL A 91 7.99 39.18 24.00
CA VAL A 91 9.01 39.24 25.06
C VAL A 91 9.80 40.55 25.00
N GLN A 92 10.20 41.01 23.81
CA GLN A 92 10.87 42.30 23.66
C GLN A 92 9.99 43.47 24.09
N LEU A 93 8.70 43.46 23.74
CA LEU A 93 7.75 44.51 24.13
C LEU A 93 7.51 44.52 25.64
N GLN A 94 7.36 43.35 26.26
CA GLN A 94 7.23 43.21 27.72
C GLN A 94 8.47 43.75 28.44
N GLY A 95 9.68 43.41 27.97
CA GLY A 95 10.93 43.92 28.52
C GLY A 95 11.05 45.45 28.42
N ARG A 96 10.61 46.04 27.30
CA ARG A 96 10.56 47.50 27.14
C ARG A 96 9.51 48.18 28.02
N ALA A 97 8.40 47.49 28.28
CA ALA A 97 7.32 47.98 29.14
C ALA A 97 7.58 47.73 30.64
N GLY A 98 8.66 47.03 31.01
CA GLY A 98 8.96 46.65 32.39
C GLY A 98 7.97 45.63 32.95
N LEU A 99 7.25 44.91 32.08
CA LEU A 99 6.30 43.88 32.48
C LEU A 99 7.01 42.54 32.70
N PRO A 100 6.60 41.74 33.70
CA PRO A 100 7.14 40.40 33.87
C PRO A 100 6.81 39.52 32.64
N PRO A 101 7.66 38.52 32.34
CA PRO A 101 7.39 37.57 31.26
C PRO A 101 6.07 36.83 31.52
N GLY A 102 5.31 36.59 30.44
CA GLY A 102 4.05 35.83 30.48
C GLY A 102 4.27 34.32 30.70
N ASP A 103 3.19 33.58 30.97
CA ASP A 103 3.23 32.12 31.03
C ASP A 103 3.30 31.50 29.62
N ASP A 104 4.31 30.67 29.40
CA ASP A 104 4.62 30.01 28.13
C ASP A 104 4.15 28.54 28.09
N ALA A 105 3.26 28.12 29.01
CA ALA A 105 2.74 26.75 29.04
C ALA A 105 2.19 26.27 27.69
N ALA A 106 1.30 27.04 27.06
CA ALA A 106 0.73 26.69 25.76
C ALA A 106 1.77 26.62 24.63
N LEU A 107 2.85 27.42 24.70
CA LEU A 107 3.94 27.38 23.74
C LEU A 107 4.78 26.11 23.89
N ARG A 108 5.05 25.69 25.13
CA ARG A 108 5.72 24.42 25.42
C ARG A 108 4.89 23.23 24.97
N ASP A 109 3.59 23.24 25.22
CA ASP A 109 2.66 22.18 24.79
C ASP A 109 2.65 22.06 23.26
N PHE A 110 2.58 23.19 22.55
CA PHE A 110 2.68 23.21 21.09
C PHE A 110 4.04 22.68 20.59
N ALA A 111 5.15 23.09 21.20
CA ALA A 111 6.48 22.59 20.84
C ALA A 111 6.60 21.08 21.06
N GLY A 112 6.00 20.56 22.14
CA GLY A 112 5.90 19.12 22.41
C GLY A 112 5.12 18.37 21.32
N ALA A 113 3.96 18.89 20.94
CA ALA A 113 3.13 18.31 19.87
C ALA A 113 3.85 18.31 18.50
N VAL A 114 4.61 19.37 18.18
CA VAL A 114 5.42 19.46 16.95
C VAL A 114 6.58 18.45 16.96
N ALA A 115 7.24 18.28 18.11
CA ALA A 115 8.30 17.29 18.26
C ALA A 115 7.77 15.85 18.11
N GLU A 116 6.60 15.55 18.70
CA GLU A 116 5.94 14.26 18.55
C GLU A 116 5.56 14.00 17.09
N TRP A 117 4.93 14.98 16.43
CA TRP A 117 4.58 14.88 15.01
C TRP A 117 5.81 14.63 14.13
N SER A 118 6.91 15.35 14.38
CA SER A 118 8.17 15.19 13.65
C SER A 118 8.80 13.81 13.86
N ARG A 119 8.63 13.21 15.05
CA ARG A 119 9.07 11.83 15.33
C ARG A 119 8.25 10.81 14.54
N VAL A 120 6.93 10.99 14.46
CA VAL A 120 6.03 10.10 13.70
C VAL A 120 6.31 10.18 12.21
N VAL A 121 6.42 11.39 11.65
CA VAL A 121 6.78 11.59 10.23
C VAL A 121 8.20 11.10 9.96
N GLY A 122 9.13 11.34 10.88
CA GLY A 122 10.50 10.83 10.78
C GLY A 122 10.58 9.29 10.82
N ALA A 123 9.73 8.62 11.60
CA ALA A 123 9.63 7.16 11.60
C ALA A 123 9.03 6.62 10.29
N LEU A 124 8.04 7.33 9.72
CA LEU A 124 7.48 7.02 8.41
C LEU A 124 8.49 7.25 7.26
N GLY A 125 9.34 8.27 7.37
CA GLY A 125 10.40 8.59 6.40
C GLY A 125 11.66 7.72 6.53
N SER A 126 12.08 7.36 7.76
CA SER A 126 13.25 6.52 8.03
C SER A 126 13.05 5.06 7.59
N GLY A 127 11.79 4.62 7.40
CA GLY A 127 11.46 3.36 6.73
C GLY A 127 11.68 3.34 5.21
N THR A 128 12.09 4.46 4.59
CA THR A 128 12.31 4.53 3.14
C THR A 128 13.72 4.15 2.70
N SER A 129 14.20 3.00 3.18
CA SER A 129 14.95 2.07 2.31
C SER A 129 14.07 0.87 1.91
N GLU A 130 12.74 0.98 2.01
CA GLU A 130 11.77 0.00 1.50
C GLU A 130 10.90 0.54 0.35
N CYS A 131 11.44 1.42 -0.49
CA CYS A 131 10.87 1.62 -1.83
C CYS A 131 11.13 0.41 -2.76
N ASN A 132 11.72 -0.68 -2.25
CA ASN A 132 12.14 -1.87 -3.00
C ASN A 132 11.82 -3.22 -2.31
N ALA A 133 11.08 -3.26 -1.20
CA ALA A 133 10.85 -4.52 -0.47
C ALA A 133 9.42 -5.08 -0.68
N PRO A 134 9.27 -6.32 -1.16
CA PRO A 134 7.96 -6.95 -1.34
C PRO A 134 7.54 -7.68 -0.05
N ASN A 135 7.13 -6.97 1.00
CA ASN A 135 6.30 -7.56 2.06
C ASN A 135 5.57 -6.53 2.94
N SER A 136 4.52 -5.91 2.42
CA SER A 136 3.74 -4.85 3.07
C SER A 136 2.69 -5.34 4.09
N GLY A 137 3.03 -6.31 4.93
CA GLY A 137 2.10 -6.85 5.95
C GLY A 137 2.03 -6.01 7.23
N SER A 138 3.17 -5.47 7.67
CA SER A 138 3.31 -4.75 8.95
C SER A 138 2.95 -3.26 8.85
N LEU A 139 3.27 -2.61 7.72
CA LEU A 139 3.03 -1.19 7.49
C LEU A 139 1.54 -0.83 7.43
N ASN A 140 0.72 -1.65 6.76
CA ASN A 140 -0.72 -1.42 6.70
C ASN A 140 -1.39 -1.55 8.07
N ARG A 141 -0.86 -2.38 8.96
CA ARG A 141 -1.38 -2.56 10.32
C ARG A 141 -1.07 -1.37 11.22
N ALA A 142 0.16 -0.84 11.17
CA ALA A 142 0.52 0.36 11.93
C ALA A 142 -0.29 1.60 11.51
N LEU A 143 -0.59 1.72 10.22
CA LEU A 143 -1.38 2.83 9.69
C LEU A 143 -2.84 2.74 10.14
N VAL A 144 -3.44 1.55 10.09
CA VAL A 144 -4.82 1.31 10.56
C VAL A 144 -4.93 1.51 12.08
N ASP A 145 -3.99 0.98 12.86
CA ASP A 145 -4.00 1.11 14.33
C ASP A 145 -3.82 2.58 14.76
N SER A 146 -3.03 3.39 14.02
CA SER A 146 -2.85 4.82 14.32
C SER A 146 -4.03 5.71 13.91
N VAL A 147 -4.85 5.29 12.95
CA VAL A 147 -5.96 6.09 12.40
C VAL A 147 -7.31 5.66 12.98
N PHE A 148 -7.46 4.39 13.36
CA PHE A 148 -8.73 3.79 13.79
C PHE A 148 -8.69 3.15 15.18
N GLY A 149 -7.54 3.14 15.87
CA GLY A 149 -7.34 2.52 17.17
C GLY A 149 -7.63 3.44 18.36
N GLU A 150 -8.87 3.89 18.52
CA GLU A 150 -9.42 4.31 19.83
C GLU A 150 -10.91 3.93 19.89
N ALA A 151 -11.17 2.80 20.54
CA ALA A 151 -12.44 2.43 21.19
C ALA A 151 -12.13 1.54 22.38
#